data_AF-A0AAU2CLN8-F1
#
_entry.id   AF-A0AAU2CLN8-F1
#
_cell.length_a   1.000
_cell.length_b   1.000
_cell.length_c   1.000
_cell.angle_alpha   90.00
_cell.angle_beta   90.00
_cell.angle_gamma   90.00
#
_symmetry.space_group_name_H-M   'P 1'
#
loop_
_entity.id
_entity.type
_entity.pdbx_description
1 polymer ?
#
loop_
_entity_poly.entity_id
_entity_poly.type
_entity_poly.pdbx_seq_one_letter_code
_entity_poly.pdbx_strand_id
1 'polypeptide(L)'
;METAGRETRAELSAWEGRPVRWAVRLLATGHDLLAYAGVRPAPMSLEPGPGERLVELAPSQMTALRVFVGLAGELKSPPATGLAEQVRTAPYDRGTRRWQLHLTQEQMESAAYGFWLHRLTGSAAEANRFGRDFGVLYAPGSEKDSPAAIS
;
A
#
# COMPACT_ATOMS: atom_id res chain seq x y z
N MET A 1 -11.16 -9.87 23.03
CA MET A 1 -11.40 -11.33 22.98
C MET A 1 -11.52 -11.82 24.39
N GLU A 2 -12.43 -12.73 24.64
CA GLU A 2 -12.63 -13.33 25.96
C GLU A 2 -12.32 -14.82 25.87
N THR A 3 -11.51 -15.35 26.78
CA THR A 3 -11.19 -16.77 26.83
C THR A 3 -12.36 -17.56 27.38
N ALA A 4 -12.71 -18.65 26.70
CA ALA A 4 -13.80 -19.51 27.13
C ALA A 4 -13.45 -20.23 28.44
N GLY A 5 -14.44 -20.31 29.33
CA GLY A 5 -14.33 -21.03 30.59
C GLY A 5 -14.04 -22.52 30.40
N ARG A 6 -13.70 -23.20 31.49
CA ARG A 6 -13.36 -24.63 31.49
C ARG A 6 -14.54 -25.51 31.03
N GLU A 7 -15.76 -25.19 31.47
CA GLU A 7 -16.99 -25.91 31.07
C GLU A 7 -17.28 -25.74 29.58
N THR A 8 -17.25 -24.50 29.06
CA THR A 8 -17.45 -24.23 27.63
C THR A 8 -16.41 -24.97 26.77
N ARG A 9 -15.15 -25.08 27.22
CA ARG A 9 -14.14 -25.88 26.51
C ARG A 9 -14.40 -27.38 26.58
N ALA A 10 -14.98 -27.88 27.66
CA ALA A 10 -15.35 -29.30 27.79
C ALA A 10 -16.52 -29.66 26.87
N GLU A 11 -17.54 -28.81 26.79
CA GLU A 11 -18.66 -28.94 25.85
C GLU A 11 -18.17 -28.92 24.40
N LEU A 12 -17.31 -27.96 24.05
CA LEU A 12 -16.71 -27.88 22.72
C LEU A 12 -15.83 -29.10 22.40
N SER A 13 -15.11 -29.65 23.39
CA SER A 13 -14.32 -30.87 23.21
C SER A 13 -15.19 -32.09 22.94
N ALA A 14 -16.35 -32.19 23.60
CA ALA A 14 -17.32 -33.24 23.36
C ALA A 14 -17.94 -33.13 21.96
N TRP A 15 -18.22 -31.90 21.51
CA TRP A 15 -18.76 -31.62 20.17
C TRP A 15 -17.77 -31.93 19.05
N GLU A 16 -16.50 -31.56 19.22
CA GLU A 16 -15.44 -31.77 18.23
C GLU A 16 -14.87 -33.20 18.24
N GLY A 17 -15.24 -34.03 19.23
CA GLY A 17 -14.69 -35.38 19.41
C GLY A 17 -13.19 -35.41 19.75
N ARG A 18 -12.61 -34.27 20.13
CA ARG A 18 -11.18 -34.12 20.47
C ARG A 18 -10.96 -33.03 21.52
N PRO A 19 -9.86 -33.11 22.31
CA PRO A 19 -9.60 -32.12 23.35
C PRO A 19 -9.34 -30.71 22.78
N VAL A 20 -10.18 -29.75 23.16
CA VAL A 20 -10.04 -28.32 22.83
C VAL A 20 -9.20 -27.65 23.90
N ARG A 21 -7.93 -27.35 23.57
CA ARG A 21 -6.96 -26.76 24.51
C ARG A 21 -7.25 -25.29 24.83
N TRP A 22 -7.81 -24.56 23.89
CA TRP A 22 -8.17 -23.16 24.03
C TRP A 22 -9.39 -22.87 23.16
N ALA A 23 -10.25 -21.98 23.64
CA ALA A 23 -11.35 -21.43 22.88
C ALA A 23 -11.56 -19.98 23.35
N VAL A 24 -12.04 -19.14 22.45
CA VAL A 24 -12.17 -17.71 22.65
C VAL A 24 -13.49 -17.27 22.03
N ARG A 25 -14.25 -16.46 22.76
CA ARG A 25 -15.41 -15.79 22.19
C ARG A 25 -14.92 -14.55 21.46
N LEU A 26 -15.31 -14.47 20.19
CA LEU A 26 -15.15 -13.26 19.40
C LEU A 26 -16.06 -12.18 20.01
N LEU A 27 -15.50 -10.99 20.22
CA LEU A 27 -16.31 -9.79 20.47
C LEU A 27 -17.13 -9.48 19.22
N ALA A 28 -18.24 -8.75 19.35
CA ALA A 28 -19.07 -8.33 18.22
C ALA A 28 -18.23 -7.71 17.08
N THR A 29 -17.32 -6.79 17.40
CA THR A 29 -16.39 -6.19 16.44
C THR A 29 -15.47 -7.21 15.73
N GLY A 30 -15.07 -8.27 16.43
CA GLY A 30 -14.25 -9.33 15.83
C GLY A 30 -15.06 -10.24 14.90
N HIS A 31 -16.33 -10.47 15.23
CA HIS A 31 -17.27 -11.19 14.36
C HIS A 31 -17.56 -10.37 13.10
N ASP A 32 -17.83 -9.07 13.23
CA ASP A 32 -18.08 -8.16 12.11
C ASP A 32 -16.87 -8.07 11.18
N LEU A 33 -15.66 -8.01 11.74
CA LEU A 33 -14.42 -7.99 10.97
C LEU A 33 -14.21 -9.30 10.19
N LEU A 34 -14.53 -10.45 10.76
CA LEU A 34 -14.45 -11.74 10.06
C LEU A 34 -15.53 -11.89 8.99
N ALA A 35 -16.76 -11.46 9.27
CA ALA A 35 -17.84 -11.43 8.29
C ALA A 35 -17.48 -10.52 7.11
N TYR A 36 -16.99 -9.30 7.41
CA TYR A 36 -16.49 -8.38 6.40
C TYR A 36 -15.31 -8.98 5.61
N ALA A 37 -14.34 -9.61 6.28
CA ALA A 37 -13.21 -10.25 5.60
C ALA A 37 -13.63 -11.41 4.69
N GLY A 38 -14.69 -12.16 5.04
CA GLY A 38 -15.21 -13.27 4.25
C GLY A 38 -15.95 -12.84 2.99
N VAL A 39 -16.54 -11.63 2.98
CA VAL A 39 -17.19 -11.05 1.80
C VAL A 39 -16.35 -9.97 1.12
N ARG A 40 -15.21 -9.60 1.73
CA ARG A 40 -14.28 -8.63 1.17
C ARG A 40 -13.87 -9.17 -0.20
N PRO A 41 -14.14 -8.44 -1.29
CA PRO A 41 -13.68 -8.86 -2.59
C PRO A 41 -12.17 -9.07 -2.51
N ALA A 42 -11.69 -10.22 -2.99
CA ALA A 42 -10.27 -10.39 -3.23
C ALA A 42 -9.83 -9.17 -4.05
N PRO A 43 -8.75 -8.47 -3.65
CA PRO A 43 -8.23 -7.38 -4.47
C PRO A 43 -8.04 -7.96 -5.86
N MET A 44 -8.85 -7.48 -6.79
CA MET A 44 -8.79 -7.93 -8.17
C MET A 44 -7.39 -7.54 -8.63
N SER A 45 -6.58 -8.53 -8.98
CA SER A 45 -5.39 -8.28 -9.78
C SER A 45 -5.90 -7.63 -11.05
N LEU A 46 -5.88 -6.29 -11.10
CA LEU A 46 -5.92 -5.60 -12.37
C LEU A 46 -4.64 -6.04 -13.05
N GLU A 47 -4.77 -6.96 -14.01
CA GLU A 47 -3.74 -7.11 -15.02
C GLU A 47 -3.40 -5.70 -15.50
N PRO A 48 -2.11 -5.31 -15.50
CA PRO A 48 -1.73 -3.95 -15.82
C PRO A 48 -2.41 -3.53 -17.13
N GLY A 49 -3.16 -2.43 -17.07
CA GLY A 49 -3.70 -1.83 -18.28
C GLY A 49 -2.56 -1.52 -19.25
N PRO A 50 -2.81 -1.37 -20.57
CA PRO A 50 -1.77 -1.00 -21.52
C PRO A 50 -1.03 0.27 -21.05
N GLY A 51 0.24 0.13 -20.66
CA GLY A 51 1.07 1.24 -20.14
C GLY A 51 1.17 1.36 -18.61
N GLU A 52 0.56 0.45 -17.85
CA GLU A 52 0.74 0.34 -16.39
C GLU A 52 1.88 -0.63 -16.04
N ARG A 53 2.62 -0.30 -14.99
CA ARG A 53 3.72 -1.11 -14.46
C ARG A 53 3.42 -1.53 -13.02
N LEU A 54 3.71 -2.78 -12.69
CA LEU A 54 3.69 -3.26 -11.31
C LEU A 54 4.81 -2.59 -10.51
N VAL A 55 4.44 -1.91 -9.42
CA VAL A 55 5.30 -1.18 -8.50
C VAL A 55 5.14 -1.78 -7.11
N GLU A 56 6.22 -2.35 -6.59
CA GLU A 56 6.27 -2.94 -5.26
C GLU A 56 6.90 -2.01 -4.22
N LEU A 57 6.10 -1.53 -3.28
CA LEU A 57 6.55 -0.58 -2.24
C LEU A 57 6.74 -1.26 -0.89
N ALA A 58 7.84 -0.91 -0.21
CA ALA A 58 8.01 -1.24 1.21
C ALA A 58 6.97 -0.48 2.08
N PRO A 59 6.70 -0.93 3.32
CA PRO A 59 5.77 -0.24 4.21
C PRO A 59 6.09 1.25 4.44
N SER A 60 7.37 1.64 4.56
CA SER A 60 7.74 3.05 4.73
C SER A 60 7.46 3.90 3.48
N GLN A 61 7.72 3.35 2.29
CA GLN A 61 7.39 4.00 1.02
C GLN A 61 5.87 4.16 0.88
N MET A 62 5.08 3.14 1.23
CA MET A 62 3.62 3.26 1.20
C MET A 62 3.11 4.32 2.19
N THR A 63 3.70 4.42 3.38
CA THR A 63 3.36 5.47 4.34
C THR A 63 3.66 6.87 3.79
N ALA A 64 4.85 7.08 3.23
CA ALA A 64 5.21 8.37 2.62
C ALA A 64 4.28 8.73 1.46
N LEU A 65 3.96 7.76 0.60
CA LEU A 65 3.05 7.96 -0.52
C LEU A 65 1.61 8.29 -0.05
N ARG A 66 1.14 7.68 1.03
CA ARG A 66 -0.16 8.01 1.66
C ARG A 66 -0.23 9.44 2.17
N VAL A 67 0.86 9.95 2.77
CA VAL A 67 0.94 11.36 3.19
C VAL A 67 0.83 12.27 1.98
N PHE A 68 1.59 12.00 0.92
CA PHE A 68 1.56 12.79 -0.31
C PHE A 68 0.15 12.86 -0.93
N VAL A 69 -0.52 11.72 -1.12
CA VAL A 69 -1.89 11.72 -1.68
C VAL A 69 -2.94 12.32 -0.75
N GLY A 70 -2.71 12.26 0.57
CA GLY A 70 -3.57 12.90 1.57
C GLY A 70 -3.52 14.43 1.55
N LEU A 71 -2.42 15.01 1.06
CA LEU A 71 -2.22 16.46 0.93
C LEU A 71 -2.69 17.02 -0.43
N ALA A 72 -3.39 16.23 -1.26
CA ALA A 72 -3.76 16.62 -2.62
C ALA A 72 -4.47 18.00 -2.72
N GLY A 73 -5.30 18.36 -1.75
CA GLY A 73 -6.01 19.64 -1.72
C GLY A 73 -5.15 20.84 -1.27
N GLU A 74 -3.96 20.60 -0.72
CA GLU A 74 -3.06 21.63 -0.18
C GLU A 74 -1.83 21.87 -1.08
N LEU A 75 -1.52 20.93 -1.98
CA LEU A 75 -0.38 21.02 -2.88
C LEU A 75 -0.71 21.86 -4.13
N LYS A 76 0.23 22.72 -4.53
CA LYS A 76 0.16 23.44 -5.82
C LYS A 76 0.25 22.50 -7.02
N SER A 77 0.96 21.38 -6.87
CA SER A 77 1.04 20.31 -7.85
C SER A 77 0.36 19.07 -7.26
N PRO A 78 -0.90 18.79 -7.62
CA PRO A 78 -1.63 17.67 -7.05
C PRO A 78 -1.03 16.32 -7.50
N PRO A 79 -1.27 15.24 -6.76
CA PRO A 79 -0.98 13.89 -7.22
C PRO A 79 -1.68 13.59 -8.55
N ALA A 80 -1.04 12.77 -9.39
CA ALA A 80 -1.60 12.34 -10.67
C ALA A 80 -2.96 11.66 -10.49
N THR A 81 -3.83 11.83 -11.49
CA THR A 81 -5.18 11.27 -11.48
C THR A 81 -5.15 9.74 -11.26
N GLY A 82 -6.00 9.25 -10.35
CA GLY A 82 -6.09 7.83 -10.03
C GLY A 82 -5.02 7.30 -9.06
N LEU A 83 -3.95 8.05 -8.76
CA LEU A 83 -2.91 7.60 -7.83
C LEU A 83 -3.44 7.36 -6.41
N ALA A 84 -4.32 8.25 -5.91
CA ALA A 84 -4.93 8.08 -4.59
C ALA A 84 -5.79 6.80 -4.50
N GLU A 85 -6.47 6.44 -5.59
CA GLU A 85 -7.29 5.24 -5.66
C GLU A 85 -6.43 3.97 -5.71
N GLN A 86 -5.33 3.99 -6.46
CA GLN A 86 -4.34 2.91 -6.47
C GLN A 86 -3.75 2.70 -5.08
N VAL A 87 -3.37 3.77 -4.38
CA VAL A 87 -2.84 3.69 -2.99
C VAL A 87 -3.86 3.12 -2.00
N ARG A 88 -5.15 3.41 -2.20
CA ARG A 88 -6.25 2.94 -1.34
C ARG A 88 -6.57 1.47 -1.56
N THR A 89 -6.55 1.02 -2.80
CA THR A 89 -6.95 -0.34 -3.20
C THR A 89 -5.80 -1.34 -3.26
N ALA A 90 -4.55 -0.86 -3.22
CA ALA A 90 -3.33 -1.66 -3.28
C ALA A 90 -3.37 -2.88 -2.32
N PRO A 91 -3.20 -4.11 -2.83
CA PRO A 91 -2.99 -5.27 -1.98
C PRO A 91 -1.64 -5.22 -1.26
N TYR A 92 -1.61 -5.76 -0.04
CA TYR A 92 -0.38 -6.04 0.69
C TYR A 92 -0.04 -7.52 0.58
N ASP A 93 1.05 -7.83 -0.10
CA ASP A 93 1.57 -9.19 -0.20
C ASP A 93 2.35 -9.54 1.07
N ARG A 94 1.85 -10.53 1.80
CA ARG A 94 2.45 -11.02 3.05
C ARG A 94 3.73 -11.84 2.81
N GLY A 95 3.89 -12.43 1.63
CA GLY A 95 5.06 -13.22 1.26
C GLY A 95 6.29 -12.34 1.07
N THR A 96 6.16 -11.30 0.23
CA THR A 96 7.24 -10.34 -0.04
C THR A 96 7.30 -9.19 0.98
N ARG A 97 6.26 -9.04 1.81
CA ARG A 97 6.06 -7.92 2.75
C ARG A 97 6.01 -6.55 2.04
N ARG A 98 5.51 -6.52 0.81
CA ARG A 98 5.42 -5.33 -0.05
C ARG A 98 3.98 -5.03 -0.44
N TRP A 99 3.71 -3.76 -0.70
CA TRP A 99 2.48 -3.30 -1.32
C TRP A 99 2.63 -3.34 -2.84
N GLN A 100 1.62 -3.82 -3.54
CA GLN A 100 1.64 -3.91 -5.01
C GLN A 100 0.68 -2.88 -5.59
N LEU A 101 1.18 -2.03 -6.48
CA LEU A 101 0.42 -1.01 -7.19
C LEU A 101 0.62 -1.16 -8.70
N HIS A 102 -0.41 -0.92 -9.49
CA HIS A 102 -0.29 -0.81 -10.94
C HIS A 102 -0.33 0.67 -11.30
N LEU A 103 0.83 1.22 -11.67
CA LEU A 103 0.98 2.64 -11.91
C LEU A 103 1.33 2.92 -13.37
N THR A 104 0.69 3.92 -13.96
CA THR A 104 1.13 4.49 -15.24
C THR A 104 2.43 5.27 -15.05
N GLN A 105 3.14 5.57 -16.15
CA GLN A 105 4.34 6.42 -16.10
C GLN A 105 4.10 7.77 -15.41
N GLU A 106 2.98 8.43 -15.70
CA GLU A 106 2.58 9.70 -15.06
C GLU A 106 2.41 9.55 -13.55
N GLN A 107 1.77 8.46 -13.12
CA GLN A 107 1.60 8.15 -11.70
C GLN A 107 2.92 7.80 -11.02
N MET A 108 3.84 7.13 -11.72
CA MET A 108 5.19 6.85 -11.21
C MET A 108 6.01 8.14 -11.03
N GLU A 109 5.92 9.08 -11.96
CA GLU A 109 6.56 10.40 -11.85
C GLU A 109 5.97 11.22 -10.70
N SER A 110 4.65 11.17 -10.54
CA SER A 110 3.96 11.80 -9.42
C SER A 110 4.34 11.17 -8.07
N ALA A 111 4.48 9.84 -7.99
CA ALA A 111 4.99 9.17 -6.80
C ALA A 111 6.44 9.54 -6.50
N ALA A 112 7.30 9.64 -7.53
CA ALA A 112 8.68 10.09 -7.38
C ALA A 112 8.75 11.54 -6.85
N TYR A 113 7.86 12.42 -7.31
CA TYR A 113 7.72 13.77 -6.77
C TYR A 113 7.32 13.75 -5.29
N GLY A 114 6.33 12.91 -4.92
CA GLY A 114 5.93 12.73 -3.52
C GLY A 114 7.08 12.23 -2.63
N PHE A 115 7.88 11.27 -3.12
CA PHE A 115 9.07 10.80 -2.40
C PHE A 115 10.17 11.87 -2.31
N TRP A 116 10.34 12.69 -3.34
CA TRP A 116 11.26 13.83 -3.30
C TRP A 116 10.83 14.87 -2.26
N LEU A 117 9.54 15.21 -2.17
CA LEU A 117 9.01 16.08 -1.12
C LEU A 117 9.23 15.48 0.28
N HIS A 118 8.97 14.18 0.44
CA HIS A 118 9.21 13.48 1.70
C HIS A 118 10.70 13.46 2.10
N ARG A 119 11.60 13.36 1.11
CA ARG A 119 13.03 13.49 1.34
C ARG A 119 13.43 14.86 1.89
N LEU A 120 12.78 15.94 1.47
CA LEU A 120 13.09 17.29 1.95
C LEU A 120 12.66 17.53 3.40
N THR A 121 11.66 16.78 3.88
CA THR A 121 11.11 16.91 5.24
C THR A 121 11.56 15.77 6.17
N GLY A 122 12.36 14.83 5.67
CA GLY A 122 12.74 13.62 6.41
C GLY A 122 13.81 12.77 5.72
N SER A 123 13.50 11.49 5.50
CA SER A 123 14.46 10.48 5.05
C SER A 123 14.59 10.44 3.52
N ALA A 124 15.84 10.51 3.02
CA ALA A 124 16.14 10.33 1.60
C ALA A 124 16.08 8.86 1.12
N ALA A 125 15.95 7.90 2.05
CA ALA A 125 16.07 6.48 1.74
C ALA A 125 14.94 5.99 0.82
N GLU A 126 13.72 6.48 1.03
CA GLU A 126 12.52 6.13 0.26
C GLU A 126 12.64 6.55 -1.20
N ALA A 127 13.06 7.79 -1.45
CA ALA A 127 13.29 8.34 -2.79
C ALA A 127 14.43 7.61 -3.53
N ASN A 128 15.54 7.36 -2.84
CA ASN A 128 16.68 6.65 -3.42
C ASN A 128 16.32 5.20 -3.77
N ARG A 129 15.53 4.53 -2.92
CA ARG A 129 15.05 3.16 -3.16
C ARG A 129 14.09 3.13 -4.36
N PHE A 130 13.14 4.05 -4.43
CA PHE A 130 12.20 4.13 -5.54
C PHE A 130 12.92 4.37 -6.88
N GLY A 131 13.88 5.31 -6.89
CA GLY A 131 14.72 5.56 -8.06
C GLY A 131 15.53 4.36 -8.52
N ARG A 132 16.12 3.61 -7.59
CA ARG A 132 16.86 2.38 -7.91
C ARG A 132 15.98 1.28 -8.48
N ASP A 133 14.83 1.04 -7.85
CA ASP A 133 13.99 -0.12 -8.16
C ASP A 133 13.20 0.11 -9.46
N PHE A 134 12.83 1.36 -9.76
CA PHE A 134 11.95 1.68 -10.88
C PHE A 134 12.57 2.57 -11.96
N GLY A 135 13.74 3.15 -11.71
CA GLY A 135 14.44 4.04 -12.66
C GLY A 135 13.84 5.45 -12.73
N VAL A 136 12.90 5.80 -11.85
CA VAL A 136 12.21 7.10 -11.85
C VAL A 136 12.69 7.93 -10.66
N LEU A 137 13.40 9.02 -10.96
CA LEU A 137 13.89 9.99 -9.99
C LEU A 137 13.35 11.37 -10.35
N TYR A 138 12.75 12.06 -9.38
CA TYR A 138 12.39 13.45 -9.54
C TYR A 138 13.56 14.35 -9.12
N ALA A 139 14.00 15.22 -10.04
CA ALA A 139 14.99 16.25 -9.79
C ALA A 139 14.44 17.59 -10.28
N PRO A 140 14.34 18.63 -9.43
CA PRO A 140 13.94 19.95 -9.89
C PRO A 140 15.01 20.51 -10.84
N GLY A 141 14.62 20.85 -12.07
CA GLY A 141 15.50 21.49 -13.06
C GLY A 141 16.02 20.60 -14.20
N SER A 142 15.55 19.35 -14.36
CA SER A 142 15.79 18.59 -15.60
C SER A 142 14.70 18.85 -16.64
N GLU A 143 14.41 20.12 -16.90
CA GLU A 143 13.77 20.52 -18.14
C GLU A 143 14.92 20.61 -19.14
N LYS A 144 14.96 19.67 -20.11
CA LYS A 144 15.87 19.60 -21.26
C LYS A 144 16.86 20.78 -21.37
N ASP A 145 18.13 20.54 -21.08
CA ASP A 145 19.20 21.27 -21.76
C ASP A 145 18.98 21.02 -23.27
N SER A 146 18.32 22.00 -23.91
CA SER A 146 18.39 22.14 -25.35
C SER A 146 19.88 22.28 -25.69
N PRO A 147 20.45 21.44 -26.57
CA PRO A 147 21.80 21.69 -27.03
C PRO A 147 21.80 23.06 -27.70
N ALA A 148 22.65 23.94 -27.20
CA ALA A 148 22.96 25.21 -27.82
C ALA A 148 23.21 24.97 -29.32
N ALA A 149 22.34 25.55 -30.15
CA ALA A 149 22.63 25.67 -31.56
C ALA A 149 23.84 26.59 -31.68
N ILE A 150 25.00 26.00 -31.94
CA ILE A 150 26.12 26.67 -32.57
C ILE A 150 25.70 26.85 -34.03
N SER A 151 25.34 28.09 -34.40
CA SER A 151 25.75 28.72 -35.66
C SER A 151 25.36 30.19 -35.68
#